data_AF-A0A7S2CGA2-F1
#
_entry.id   AF-A0A7S2CGA2-F1
#
_cell.length_a   1.000
_cell.length_b   1.000
_cell.length_c   1.000
_cell.angle_alpha   90.00
_cell.angle_beta   90.00
_cell.angle_gamma   90.00
#
_symmetry.space_group_name_H-M   'P 1'
#
loop_
_entity.id
_entity.type
_entity.pdbx_description
1 polymer ?
#
loop_
_entity_poly.entity_id
_entity_poly.type
_entity_poly.pdbx_seq_one_letter_code
_entity_poly.pdbx_strand_id
1 'polypeptide(L)'
;RGEDDASFHGRMLEGFTRYLDTYGHEIGVLLVEPQWGSSVAAMPWPPTLLKAYISAAKARGIAVVSDEIMCGLGRHGAEPAPGGTGCFLAECWDLQPDIVTFGKSIGGGAGHLLSGAVLLDGATKLQSGPQGTAFQSHTYAGSSARALANGAALLNSMESWRPSVRAIGDAISPIVAELNEASGGAVIAHGQGALWGGLFAHADRAARTAANLDFKKRCAEARVLPYFVPVGGFMLTPRYDDDPQELASAVKDMAQCALETVREMGWAPSVLLPMGTTSETAPPLSRYKGPAEESLDTTQRAIFDEIDRTRTTGAKRGPYGPWLASPPLADAAQNFGRICRYETCLTQREAEMVILAVAYAHKAPSEWSVHVGEARKAGLEEEHIAALAKGAPPAFATGSREAAIYAVTADLLEHKRTSDENYAAGVAALNEKGMVELVSVVGYYTYVALTVNTFEIADPLLADSINAKAPWEADAA
;
A
#
# COMPACT_ATOMS: atom_id res chain seq x y z
N ARG A 1 9.72 -1.54 6.89
CA ARG A 1 9.12 -0.38 7.60
C ARG A 1 8.98 -0.61 9.10
N GLY A 2 9.09 -1.85 9.61
CA GLY A 2 9.06 -2.10 11.06
C GLY A 2 7.77 -1.63 11.74
N GLU A 3 6.75 -1.32 10.94
CA GLU A 3 5.46 -0.83 11.38
C GLU A 3 4.61 -2.03 11.76
N ASP A 4 3.76 -1.89 12.78
CA ASP A 4 2.79 -2.92 13.11
C ASP A 4 1.66 -2.96 12.05
N ASP A 5 0.88 -4.04 12.07
CA ASP A 5 -0.21 -4.24 11.11
C ASP A 5 -1.22 -3.09 11.14
N ALA A 6 -1.50 -2.51 12.31
CA ALA A 6 -2.44 -1.40 12.44
C ALA A 6 -1.92 -0.14 11.71
N SER A 7 -0.66 0.20 11.90
CA SER A 7 0.01 1.34 11.24
C SER A 7 0.14 1.10 9.73
N PHE A 8 0.50 -0.12 9.32
CA PHE A 8 0.52 -0.51 7.90
C PHE A 8 -0.86 -0.32 7.26
N HIS A 9 -1.91 -0.87 7.87
CA HIS A 9 -3.27 -0.78 7.36
C HIS A 9 -3.79 0.67 7.34
N GLY A 10 -3.51 1.46 8.38
CA GLY A 10 -3.86 2.88 8.43
C GLY A 10 -3.22 3.66 7.27
N ARG A 11 -1.92 3.49 7.07
CA ARG A 11 -1.18 4.14 5.97
C ARG A 11 -1.70 3.71 4.59
N MET A 12 -2.01 2.43 4.40
CA MET A 12 -2.58 1.94 3.14
C MET A 12 -3.98 2.51 2.88
N LEU A 13 -4.80 2.66 3.92
CA LEU A 13 -6.14 3.25 3.82
C LEU A 13 -6.08 4.75 3.54
N GLU A 14 -5.16 5.47 4.18
CA GLU A 14 -4.90 6.89 3.88
C GLU A 14 -4.45 7.09 2.44
N GLY A 15 -3.53 6.26 1.96
CA GLY A 15 -3.08 6.27 0.56
C GLY A 15 -4.23 6.02 -0.42
N PHE A 16 -5.09 5.04 -0.11
CA PHE A 16 -6.30 4.78 -0.88
C PHE A 16 -7.27 5.97 -0.87
N THR A 17 -7.50 6.57 0.30
CA THR A 17 -8.39 7.73 0.45
C THR A 17 -7.89 8.92 -0.39
N ARG A 18 -6.58 9.22 -0.32
CA ARG A 18 -5.95 10.27 -1.12
C ARG A 18 -6.03 10.00 -2.62
N TYR A 19 -5.87 8.73 -3.02
CA TYR A 19 -6.06 8.33 -4.41
C TYR A 19 -7.49 8.59 -4.87
N LEU A 20 -8.49 8.25 -4.05
CA LEU A 20 -9.89 8.56 -4.36
C LEU A 20 -10.19 10.07 -4.32
N ASP A 21 -9.51 10.86 -3.50
CA ASP A 21 -9.68 12.32 -3.52
C ASP A 21 -9.21 12.96 -4.83
N THR A 22 -8.14 12.42 -5.39
CA THR A 22 -7.59 12.92 -6.66
C THR A 22 -8.36 12.36 -7.86
N TYR A 23 -8.61 11.05 -7.88
CA TYR A 23 -9.07 10.33 -9.06
C TYR A 23 -10.48 9.74 -8.91
N GLY A 24 -11.15 9.92 -7.77
CA GLY A 24 -12.46 9.32 -7.51
C GLY A 24 -13.53 9.72 -8.52
N HIS A 25 -13.41 10.91 -9.10
CA HIS A 25 -14.29 11.40 -10.17
C HIS A 25 -14.19 10.59 -11.48
N GLU A 26 -13.10 9.84 -11.67
CA GLU A 26 -12.88 8.95 -12.83
C GLU A 26 -13.30 7.50 -12.55
N ILE A 27 -13.65 7.17 -11.30
CA ILE A 27 -13.86 5.78 -10.86
C ILE A 27 -15.35 5.50 -10.70
N GLY A 28 -15.87 4.56 -11.48
CA GLY A 28 -17.28 4.15 -11.38
C GLY A 28 -17.55 3.07 -10.33
N VAL A 29 -16.61 2.14 -10.13
CA VAL A 29 -16.81 0.94 -9.31
C VAL A 29 -15.54 0.58 -8.54
N LEU A 30 -15.69 0.26 -7.25
CA LEU A 30 -14.72 -0.48 -6.45
C LEU A 30 -15.17 -1.96 -6.38
N LEU A 31 -14.28 -2.88 -6.76
CA LEU A 31 -14.50 -4.32 -6.64
C LEU A 31 -13.65 -4.89 -5.51
N VAL A 32 -14.27 -5.64 -4.60
CA VAL A 32 -13.61 -6.24 -3.43
C VAL A 32 -14.02 -7.69 -3.25
N GLU A 33 -13.10 -8.55 -2.83
CA GLU A 33 -13.42 -9.87 -2.28
C GLU A 33 -13.31 -9.78 -0.74
N PRO A 34 -14.39 -10.01 0.06
CA PRO A 34 -14.27 -9.96 1.52
C PRO A 34 -13.29 -10.98 2.09
N GLN A 35 -13.27 -12.16 1.48
CA GLN A 35 -12.20 -13.13 1.62
C GLN A 35 -11.76 -13.55 0.22
N TRP A 36 -10.50 -13.30 -0.06
CA TRP A 36 -9.93 -13.48 -1.39
C TRP A 36 -9.83 -14.94 -1.76
N GLY A 37 -9.95 -15.25 -3.05
CA GLY A 37 -9.70 -16.58 -3.56
C GLY A 37 -8.22 -16.87 -3.83
N SER A 38 -7.93 -17.32 -5.05
CA SER A 38 -6.60 -17.78 -5.47
C SER A 38 -5.56 -16.67 -5.56
N SER A 39 -5.97 -15.41 -5.63
CA SER A 39 -5.08 -14.26 -5.81
C SER A 39 -4.20 -13.99 -4.59
N VAL A 40 -4.64 -14.36 -3.38
CA VAL A 40 -3.85 -14.28 -2.14
C VAL A 40 -4.14 -15.47 -1.22
N ALA A 41 -4.37 -16.64 -1.82
CA ALA A 41 -4.49 -17.93 -1.14
C ALA A 41 -5.51 -17.93 0.02
N ALA A 42 -6.78 -17.58 -0.20
CA ALA A 42 -7.85 -17.63 0.81
C ALA A 42 -7.82 -16.57 1.92
N MET A 43 -7.01 -15.50 1.81
CA MET A 43 -6.86 -14.52 2.89
C MET A 43 -8.15 -13.74 3.16
N PRO A 44 -8.70 -13.76 4.38
CA PRO A 44 -9.78 -12.86 4.75
C PRO A 44 -9.26 -11.44 4.99
N TRP A 45 -10.02 -10.42 4.61
CA TRP A 45 -9.76 -9.07 5.09
C TRP A 45 -10.04 -8.98 6.60
N PRO A 46 -9.34 -8.11 7.33
CA PRO A 46 -9.86 -7.57 8.59
C PRO A 46 -11.20 -6.84 8.32
N PRO A 47 -12.33 -7.25 8.92
CA PRO A 47 -13.65 -6.74 8.54
C PRO A 47 -13.79 -5.22 8.68
N THR A 48 -13.30 -4.67 9.80
CA THR A 48 -13.33 -3.21 10.07
C THR A 48 -12.53 -2.43 9.04
N LEU A 49 -11.38 -2.97 8.61
CA LEU A 49 -10.54 -2.33 7.60
C LEU A 49 -11.27 -2.29 6.26
N LEU A 50 -11.79 -3.43 5.80
CA LEU A 50 -12.52 -3.49 4.53
C LEU A 50 -13.74 -2.56 4.54
N LYS A 51 -14.47 -2.49 5.67
CA LYS A 51 -15.59 -1.54 5.84
C LYS A 51 -15.14 -0.09 5.68
N ALA A 52 -13.94 0.27 6.14
CA ALA A 52 -13.39 1.61 5.97
C ALA A 52 -13.07 1.92 4.50
N TYR A 53 -12.47 0.99 3.75
CA TYR A 53 -12.25 1.13 2.30
C TYR A 53 -13.56 1.31 1.54
N ILE A 54 -14.57 0.48 1.85
CA ILE A 54 -15.91 0.58 1.25
C ILE A 54 -16.55 1.93 1.57
N SER A 55 -16.51 2.36 2.83
CA SER A 55 -17.07 3.64 3.25
C SER A 55 -16.41 4.82 2.55
N ALA A 56 -15.08 4.79 2.39
CA ALA A 56 -14.34 5.82 1.67
C ALA A 56 -14.74 5.91 0.18
N ALA A 57 -14.96 4.77 -0.48
CA ALA A 57 -15.45 4.74 -1.85
C ALA A 57 -16.88 5.28 -1.97
N LYS A 58 -17.80 4.78 -1.13
CA LYS A 58 -19.20 5.20 -1.15
C LYS A 58 -19.39 6.69 -0.84
N ALA A 59 -18.58 7.26 0.06
CA ALA A 59 -18.60 8.69 0.36
C ALA A 59 -18.31 9.58 -0.86
N ARG A 60 -17.68 9.03 -1.91
CA ARG A 60 -17.35 9.71 -3.17
C ARG A 60 -18.28 9.31 -4.32
N GLY A 61 -19.38 8.63 -4.03
CA GLY A 61 -20.35 8.19 -5.03
C GLY A 61 -19.90 6.99 -5.87
N ILE A 62 -18.80 6.32 -5.49
CA ILE A 62 -18.29 5.14 -6.18
C ILE A 62 -19.11 3.92 -5.75
N ALA A 63 -19.65 3.18 -6.72
CA ALA A 63 -20.41 1.97 -6.43
C ALA A 63 -19.49 0.84 -5.96
N VAL A 64 -19.97 0.00 -5.06
CA VAL A 64 -19.18 -1.11 -4.51
C VAL A 64 -19.75 -2.46 -4.93
N VAL A 65 -18.90 -3.29 -5.53
CA VAL A 65 -19.19 -4.68 -5.87
C VAL A 65 -18.43 -5.59 -4.91
N SER A 66 -19.17 -6.33 -4.08
CA SER A 66 -18.62 -7.42 -3.27
C SER A 66 -18.61 -8.70 -4.12
N ASP A 67 -17.42 -9.11 -4.55
CA ASP A 67 -17.22 -10.39 -5.23
C ASP A 67 -17.20 -11.53 -4.21
N GLU A 68 -18.30 -12.27 -4.17
CA GLU A 68 -18.50 -13.40 -3.26
C GLU A 68 -18.67 -14.71 -4.00
N ILE A 69 -18.13 -14.80 -5.22
CA ILE A 69 -18.15 -16.04 -6.02
C ILE A 69 -17.46 -17.18 -5.27
N MET A 70 -16.40 -16.91 -4.50
CA MET A 70 -15.69 -17.93 -3.71
C MET A 70 -16.12 -17.98 -2.24
N CYS A 71 -16.16 -16.83 -1.56
CA CYS A 71 -16.34 -16.76 -0.11
C CYS A 71 -17.82 -16.70 0.33
N GLY A 72 -18.75 -16.45 -0.59
CA GLY A 72 -20.18 -16.45 -0.30
C GLY A 72 -20.79 -17.84 -0.23
N LEU A 73 -22.13 -17.88 -0.21
CA LEU A 73 -22.98 -19.06 -0.08
C LEU A 73 -22.62 -19.90 1.17
N GLY A 74 -22.43 -19.20 2.30
CA GLY A 74 -22.19 -19.80 3.61
C GLY A 74 -20.79 -20.39 3.82
N ARG A 75 -19.89 -20.30 2.84
CA ARG A 75 -18.51 -20.84 2.88
C ARG A 75 -17.71 -20.37 4.09
N HIS A 76 -17.96 -19.14 4.51
CA HIS A 76 -17.28 -18.47 5.62
C HIS A 76 -17.70 -18.97 7.01
N GLY A 77 -18.86 -19.62 7.16
CA GLY A 77 -19.37 -20.12 8.45
C GLY A 77 -19.84 -19.06 9.47
N ALA A 78 -19.60 -17.76 9.19
CA ALA A 78 -20.07 -16.64 10.02
C ALA A 78 -21.60 -16.63 10.21
N GLU A 79 -22.04 -16.19 11.39
CA GLU A 79 -23.45 -16.00 11.70
C GLU A 79 -23.95 -14.63 11.22
N PRO A 80 -25.14 -14.55 10.61
CA PRO A 80 -25.76 -13.29 10.27
C PRO A 80 -26.34 -12.61 11.52
N ALA A 81 -26.62 -11.31 11.42
CA ALA A 81 -27.48 -10.63 12.37
C ALA A 81 -28.89 -11.27 12.40
N PRO A 82 -29.67 -11.12 13.50
CA PRO A 82 -31.03 -11.66 13.57
C PRO A 82 -31.88 -11.27 12.35
N GLY A 83 -32.45 -12.26 11.67
CA GLY A 83 -33.24 -12.08 10.45
C GLY A 83 -32.43 -12.06 9.14
N GLY A 84 -31.11 -12.13 9.20
CA GLY A 84 -30.25 -12.27 8.03
C GLY A 84 -30.12 -13.73 7.55
N THR A 85 -29.68 -13.89 6.31
CA THR A 85 -29.60 -15.19 5.63
C THR A 85 -28.31 -15.95 5.93
N GLY A 86 -27.22 -15.23 6.22
CA GLY A 86 -25.89 -15.81 6.37
C GLY A 86 -25.33 -16.33 5.05
N CYS A 87 -25.86 -15.85 3.93
CA CYS A 87 -25.47 -16.26 2.60
C CYS A 87 -24.14 -15.64 2.20
N PHE A 88 -23.92 -14.37 2.55
CA PHE A 88 -22.80 -13.59 2.10
C PHE A 88 -22.03 -13.00 3.29
N LEU A 89 -20.70 -12.93 3.19
CA LEU A 89 -19.84 -12.23 4.14
C LEU A 89 -20.20 -10.75 4.22
N ALA A 90 -20.57 -10.11 3.12
CA ALA A 90 -20.98 -8.72 3.11
C ALA A 90 -22.22 -8.46 3.98
N GLU A 91 -23.13 -9.43 4.08
CA GLU A 91 -24.27 -9.37 5.01
C GLU A 91 -23.79 -9.58 6.45
N CYS A 92 -23.00 -10.63 6.69
CA CYS A 92 -22.55 -10.99 8.04
C CYS A 92 -21.62 -9.95 8.67
N TRP A 93 -20.84 -9.25 7.87
CA TRP A 93 -19.91 -8.20 8.29
C TRP A 93 -20.48 -6.79 8.13
N ASP A 94 -21.74 -6.66 7.70
CA ASP A 94 -22.40 -5.37 7.48
C ASP A 94 -21.54 -4.42 6.62
N LEU A 95 -21.10 -4.92 5.46
CA LEU A 95 -20.23 -4.18 4.54
C LEU A 95 -21.01 -3.19 3.66
N GLN A 96 -22.33 -3.38 3.51
CA GLN A 96 -23.21 -2.49 2.74
C GLN A 96 -22.74 -2.23 1.28
N PRO A 97 -22.40 -3.26 0.47
CA PRO A 97 -22.09 -3.06 -0.94
C PRO A 97 -23.33 -2.63 -1.74
N ASP A 98 -23.16 -2.21 -3.00
CA ASP A 98 -24.27 -1.94 -3.91
C ASP A 98 -24.66 -3.21 -4.70
N ILE A 99 -23.68 -4.06 -4.98
CA ILE A 99 -23.83 -5.29 -5.76
C ILE A 99 -23.07 -6.42 -5.06
N VAL A 100 -23.65 -7.63 -5.05
CA VAL A 100 -22.95 -8.86 -4.63
C VAL A 100 -22.91 -9.84 -5.81
N THR A 101 -21.73 -10.35 -6.17
CA THR A 101 -21.64 -11.41 -7.20
C THR A 101 -21.60 -12.79 -6.55
N PHE A 102 -22.15 -13.78 -7.24
CA PHE A 102 -22.21 -15.16 -6.78
C PHE A 102 -21.98 -16.14 -7.93
N GLY A 103 -21.53 -17.34 -7.59
CA GLY A 103 -21.25 -18.41 -8.54
C GLY A 103 -20.85 -19.69 -7.82
N LYS A 104 -20.02 -20.52 -8.46
CA LYS A 104 -19.43 -21.75 -7.90
C LYS A 104 -20.44 -22.64 -7.17
N SER A 105 -20.47 -22.57 -5.83
CA SER A 105 -21.27 -23.46 -4.99
C SER A 105 -22.75 -23.42 -5.34
N ILE A 106 -23.29 -22.32 -5.88
CA ILE A 106 -24.69 -22.21 -6.29
C ILE A 106 -25.10 -23.27 -7.33
N GLY A 107 -24.14 -23.76 -8.12
CA GLY A 107 -24.36 -24.84 -9.09
C GLY A 107 -24.32 -26.25 -8.49
N GLY A 108 -23.97 -26.39 -7.20
CA GLY A 108 -23.93 -27.66 -6.47
C GLY A 108 -22.90 -28.68 -7.02
N GLY A 109 -21.93 -28.25 -7.83
CA GLY A 109 -20.93 -29.14 -8.44
C GLY A 109 -21.46 -30.09 -9.53
N ALA A 110 -22.77 -30.10 -9.81
CA ALA A 110 -23.43 -31.05 -10.71
C ALA A 110 -23.40 -30.63 -12.21
N GLY A 111 -22.43 -29.84 -12.64
CA GLY A 111 -22.30 -29.39 -14.04
C GLY A 111 -23.33 -28.34 -14.49
N HIS A 112 -24.10 -27.78 -13.56
CA HIS A 112 -25.08 -26.73 -13.83
C HIS A 112 -24.49 -25.37 -13.47
N LEU A 113 -24.03 -24.65 -14.49
CA LEU A 113 -23.41 -23.34 -14.31
C LEU A 113 -24.48 -22.29 -14.02
N LEU A 114 -24.48 -21.77 -12.79
CA LEU A 114 -25.22 -20.59 -12.40
C LEU A 114 -24.24 -19.60 -11.75
N SER A 115 -24.30 -18.36 -12.20
CA SER A 115 -23.61 -17.23 -11.61
C SER A 115 -24.42 -15.98 -11.89
N GLY A 116 -24.18 -14.94 -11.13
CA GLY A 116 -24.90 -13.68 -11.31
C GLY A 116 -24.39 -12.59 -10.40
N ALA A 117 -25.04 -11.44 -10.52
CA ALA A 117 -24.85 -10.29 -9.67
C ALA A 117 -26.22 -9.87 -9.12
N VAL A 118 -26.29 -9.66 -7.82
CA VAL A 118 -27.47 -9.16 -7.12
C VAL A 118 -27.28 -7.67 -6.89
N LEU A 119 -28.09 -6.84 -7.53
CA LEU A 119 -28.14 -5.40 -7.28
C LEU A 119 -29.07 -5.17 -6.07
N LEU A 120 -28.52 -4.70 -4.95
CA LEU A 120 -29.28 -4.58 -3.70
C LEU A 120 -30.29 -3.41 -3.73
N ASP A 121 -30.01 -2.37 -4.52
CA ASP A 121 -30.93 -1.25 -4.80
C ASP A 121 -31.06 -1.00 -6.32
N GLY A 122 -31.30 -2.09 -7.08
CA GLY A 122 -31.29 -2.05 -8.54
C GLY A 122 -32.60 -1.64 -9.20
N ALA A 123 -33.74 -2.10 -8.66
CA ALA A 123 -35.05 -1.92 -9.31
C ALA A 123 -35.42 -0.43 -9.45
N THR A 124 -35.24 0.35 -8.38
CA THR A 124 -35.50 1.79 -8.36
C THR A 124 -34.59 2.56 -9.33
N LYS A 125 -33.29 2.22 -9.34
CA LYS A 125 -32.29 2.86 -10.20
C LYS A 125 -32.50 2.52 -11.68
N LEU A 126 -32.80 1.27 -12.01
CA LEU A 126 -33.06 0.83 -13.39
C LEU A 126 -34.36 1.41 -13.97
N GLN A 127 -35.39 1.61 -13.14
CA GLN A 127 -36.66 2.23 -13.55
C GLN A 127 -36.53 3.74 -13.81
N SER A 128 -35.58 4.44 -13.18
CA SER A 128 -35.36 5.88 -13.38
C SER A 128 -34.64 6.26 -14.68
N GLY A 129 -34.10 5.28 -15.41
CA GLY A 129 -33.41 5.54 -16.68
C GLY A 129 -34.40 5.90 -17.80
N PRO A 130 -33.99 6.69 -18.82
CA PRO A 130 -34.87 7.20 -19.88
C PRO A 130 -35.57 6.12 -20.72
N GLN A 131 -35.11 4.85 -20.65
CA GLN A 131 -35.77 3.72 -21.31
C GLN A 131 -36.47 2.75 -20.35
N GLY A 132 -36.24 2.85 -19.03
CA GLY A 132 -36.79 1.90 -18.03
C GLY A 132 -36.38 0.44 -18.24
N THR A 133 -35.33 0.15 -19.03
CA THR A 133 -34.83 -1.21 -19.31
C THR A 133 -33.29 -1.24 -19.24
N ALA A 134 -32.73 -2.42 -18.94
CA ALA A 134 -31.29 -2.66 -19.00
C ALA A 134 -30.90 -3.28 -20.36
N PHE A 135 -29.89 -2.71 -21.04
CA PHE A 135 -29.34 -3.24 -22.29
C PHE A 135 -28.38 -4.43 -22.10
N GLN A 136 -28.68 -5.32 -21.15
CA GLN A 136 -27.84 -6.47 -20.85
C GLN A 136 -28.68 -7.75 -20.77
N SER A 137 -28.39 -8.70 -21.64
CA SER A 137 -29.05 -10.00 -21.69
C SER A 137 -28.11 -11.06 -22.21
N HIS A 138 -28.33 -12.30 -21.79
CA HIS A 138 -27.68 -13.48 -22.34
C HIS A 138 -28.76 -14.50 -22.71
N THR A 139 -28.55 -15.25 -23.79
CA THR A 139 -29.48 -16.31 -24.24
C THR A 139 -29.88 -17.27 -23.11
N TYR A 140 -28.95 -17.52 -22.18
CA TYR A 140 -29.18 -18.43 -21.06
C TYR A 140 -29.58 -17.76 -19.73
N ALA A 141 -29.65 -16.43 -19.65
CA ALA A 141 -29.97 -15.71 -18.43
C ALA A 141 -31.34 -16.15 -17.89
N GLY A 142 -31.36 -16.79 -16.72
CA GLY A 142 -32.59 -17.30 -16.09
C GLY A 142 -33.33 -18.40 -16.87
N SER A 143 -32.75 -18.94 -17.94
CA SER A 143 -33.43 -19.88 -18.85
C SER A 143 -33.38 -21.34 -18.40
N SER A 144 -32.45 -21.69 -17.50
CA SER A 144 -32.24 -23.07 -17.04
C SER A 144 -33.00 -23.34 -15.76
N ALA A 145 -34.20 -23.94 -15.88
CA ALA A 145 -34.99 -24.37 -14.74
C ALA A 145 -34.22 -25.31 -13.80
N ARG A 146 -33.32 -26.16 -14.34
CA ARG A 146 -32.46 -27.05 -13.56
C ARG A 146 -31.45 -26.27 -12.72
N ALA A 147 -30.77 -25.29 -13.32
CA ALA A 147 -29.79 -24.49 -12.60
C ALA A 147 -30.46 -23.65 -11.50
N LEU A 148 -31.64 -23.09 -11.77
CA LEU A 148 -32.43 -22.35 -10.79
C LEU A 148 -32.95 -23.24 -9.66
N ALA A 149 -33.48 -24.43 -9.96
CA ALA A 149 -33.94 -25.38 -8.95
C ALA A 149 -32.80 -25.85 -8.03
N ASN A 150 -31.62 -26.11 -8.59
CA ASN A 150 -30.44 -26.45 -7.80
C ASN A 150 -30.00 -25.29 -6.88
N GLY A 151 -29.94 -24.07 -7.41
CA GLY A 151 -29.63 -22.89 -6.61
C GLY A 151 -30.62 -22.70 -5.46
N ALA A 152 -31.92 -22.82 -5.73
CA ALA A 152 -32.96 -22.74 -4.71
C ALA A 152 -32.82 -23.84 -3.64
N ALA A 153 -32.55 -25.09 -4.05
CA ALA A 153 -32.34 -26.19 -3.12
C ALA A 153 -31.14 -25.96 -2.19
N LEU A 154 -30.01 -25.47 -2.74
CA LEU A 154 -28.85 -25.10 -1.94
C LEU A 154 -29.21 -24.02 -0.92
N LEU A 155 -29.80 -22.91 -1.37
CA LEU A 155 -30.14 -21.77 -0.52
C LEU A 155 -31.07 -22.19 0.63
N ASN A 156 -32.07 -23.04 0.35
CA ASN A 156 -32.98 -23.57 1.37
C ASN A 156 -32.30 -24.48 2.41
N SER A 157 -31.16 -25.08 2.06
CA SER A 157 -30.40 -25.97 2.97
C SER A 157 -29.27 -25.25 3.71
N MET A 158 -28.93 -24.03 3.33
CA MET A 158 -27.72 -23.34 3.78
C MET A 158 -27.63 -23.15 5.28
N GLU A 159 -28.73 -22.81 5.95
CA GLU A 159 -28.78 -22.67 7.41
C GLU A 159 -28.40 -23.99 8.11
N SER A 160 -28.87 -25.12 7.57
CA SER A 160 -28.56 -26.45 8.11
C SER A 160 -27.09 -26.87 7.92
N TRP A 161 -26.41 -26.33 6.90
CA TRP A 161 -24.99 -26.59 6.64
C TRP A 161 -24.05 -25.73 7.47
N ARG A 162 -24.51 -24.58 7.98
CA ARG A 162 -23.67 -23.62 8.71
C ARG A 162 -22.95 -24.23 9.92
N PRO A 163 -23.60 -25.06 10.78
CA PRO A 163 -22.90 -25.75 11.87
C PRO A 163 -21.77 -26.68 11.37
N SER A 164 -21.97 -27.35 10.24
CA SER A 164 -20.96 -28.22 9.64
C SER A 164 -19.76 -27.43 9.14
N VAL A 165 -20.00 -26.30 8.44
CA VAL A 165 -18.93 -25.39 7.99
C VAL A 165 -18.12 -24.83 9.16
N ARG A 166 -18.76 -24.53 10.29
CA ARG A 166 -18.05 -24.13 11.51
C ARG A 166 -17.23 -25.27 12.11
N ALA A 167 -17.79 -26.47 12.20
CA ALA A 167 -17.07 -27.64 12.70
C ALA A 167 -15.81 -27.94 11.87
N ILE A 168 -15.88 -27.75 10.54
CA ILE A 168 -14.71 -27.80 9.65
C ILE A 168 -13.68 -26.73 10.04
N GLY A 169 -14.13 -25.48 10.23
CA GLY A 169 -13.25 -24.38 10.64
C GLY A 169 -12.57 -24.64 11.98
N ASP A 170 -13.33 -25.11 12.98
CA ASP A 170 -12.85 -25.45 14.32
C ASP A 170 -11.82 -26.60 14.29
N ALA A 171 -11.98 -27.54 13.37
CA ALA A 171 -11.06 -28.65 13.19
C ALA A 171 -9.73 -28.23 12.51
N ILE A 172 -9.77 -27.28 11.57
CA ILE A 172 -8.59 -26.81 10.82
C ILE A 172 -7.79 -25.76 11.60
N SER A 173 -8.48 -24.83 12.28
CA SER A 173 -7.88 -23.68 12.96
C SER A 173 -6.67 -24.01 13.85
N PRO A 174 -6.72 -25.00 14.77
CA PRO A 174 -5.58 -25.31 15.63
C PRO A 174 -4.38 -25.85 14.85
N ILE A 175 -4.59 -26.60 13.76
CA ILE A 175 -3.51 -27.14 12.92
C ILE A 175 -2.80 -26.02 12.16
N VAL A 176 -3.57 -25.04 11.66
CA VAL A 176 -3.02 -23.86 10.98
C VAL A 176 -2.24 -22.98 11.95
N ALA A 177 -2.73 -22.81 13.18
CA ALA A 177 -2.00 -22.08 14.22
C ALA A 177 -0.65 -22.75 14.55
N GLU A 178 -0.66 -24.08 14.73
CA GLU A 178 0.56 -24.87 14.96
C GLU A 178 1.53 -24.79 13.77
N LEU A 179 1.03 -24.86 12.53
CA LEU A 179 1.85 -24.70 11.32
C LEU A 179 2.54 -23.33 11.27
N ASN A 180 1.80 -22.26 11.54
CA ASN A 180 2.35 -20.90 11.56
C ASN A 180 3.46 -20.78 12.61
N GLU A 181 3.23 -21.25 13.83
CA GLU A 181 4.20 -21.23 14.92
C GLU A 181 5.44 -22.08 14.59
N ALA A 182 5.24 -23.34 14.21
CA ALA A 182 6.32 -24.29 13.94
C ALA A 182 7.16 -23.92 12.71
N SER A 183 6.58 -23.18 11.76
CA SER A 183 7.32 -22.70 10.58
C SER A 183 8.21 -21.50 10.87
N GLY A 184 8.08 -20.84 12.03
CA GLY A 184 8.85 -19.64 12.37
C GLY A 184 8.63 -18.49 11.39
N GLY A 185 7.43 -18.39 10.81
CA GLY A 185 7.08 -17.38 9.79
C GLY A 185 7.47 -17.75 8.36
N ALA A 186 8.03 -18.94 8.11
CA ALA A 186 8.34 -19.40 6.75
C ALA A 186 7.09 -19.83 5.96
N VAL A 187 5.99 -20.11 6.66
CA VAL A 187 4.66 -20.30 6.09
C VAL A 187 3.70 -19.32 6.74
N ILE A 188 2.86 -18.69 5.93
CA ILE A 188 1.74 -17.85 6.38
C ILE A 188 0.47 -18.54 5.94
N ALA A 189 -0.21 -19.20 6.87
CA ALA A 189 -1.47 -19.88 6.66
C ALA A 189 -2.61 -19.20 7.41
N HIS A 190 -3.78 -19.15 6.78
CA HIS A 190 -4.93 -18.37 7.24
C HIS A 190 -6.24 -18.91 6.63
N GLY A 191 -7.37 -18.44 7.13
CA GLY A 191 -8.67 -18.82 6.62
C GLY A 191 -9.76 -18.76 7.68
N GLN A 192 -10.96 -19.17 7.28
CA GLN A 192 -12.12 -19.28 8.15
C GLN A 192 -13.16 -20.21 7.51
N GLY A 193 -14.03 -20.80 8.33
CA GLY A 193 -15.07 -21.71 7.88
C GLY A 193 -14.49 -22.83 7.02
N ALA A 194 -14.95 -22.94 5.78
CA ALA A 194 -14.49 -23.93 4.82
C ALA A 194 -13.65 -23.33 3.68
N LEU A 195 -12.96 -22.20 3.90
CA LEU A 195 -12.03 -21.56 2.96
C LEU A 195 -10.72 -21.19 3.66
N TRP A 196 -9.67 -21.95 3.36
CA TRP A 196 -8.34 -21.78 3.97
C TRP A 196 -7.24 -21.79 2.91
N GLY A 197 -6.06 -21.33 3.28
CA GLY A 197 -4.90 -21.38 2.41
C GLY A 197 -3.64 -20.90 3.11
N GLY A 198 -2.56 -20.83 2.35
CA GLY A 198 -1.30 -20.33 2.85
C GLY A 198 -0.25 -20.13 1.78
N LEU A 199 0.81 -19.43 2.14
CA LEU A 199 1.90 -19.01 1.27
C LEU A 199 3.24 -19.35 1.94
N PHE A 200 4.23 -19.73 1.13
CA PHE A 200 5.61 -19.75 1.60
C PHE A 200 6.17 -18.33 1.60
N ALA A 201 6.67 -17.87 2.74
CA ALA A 201 6.92 -16.47 3.01
C ALA A 201 8.39 -16.08 2.80
N HIS A 202 8.95 -16.38 1.64
CA HIS A 202 10.30 -15.94 1.27
C HIS A 202 10.23 -14.63 0.45
N ALA A 203 11.20 -13.72 0.61
CA ALA A 203 11.24 -12.45 -0.13
C ALA A 203 11.38 -12.66 -1.66
N ASP A 204 12.26 -13.58 -2.07
CA ASP A 204 12.43 -13.97 -3.48
C ASP A 204 11.30 -14.90 -3.98
N ARG A 205 10.73 -14.53 -5.14
CA ARG A 205 9.68 -15.29 -5.84
C ARG A 205 10.18 -16.64 -6.36
N ALA A 206 11.43 -16.75 -6.80
CA ALA A 206 11.96 -18.01 -7.32
C ALA A 206 12.07 -19.04 -6.19
N ALA A 207 12.57 -18.62 -5.02
CA ALA A 207 12.58 -19.45 -3.82
C ALA A 207 11.18 -19.93 -3.40
N ARG A 208 10.17 -19.05 -3.39
CA ARG A 208 8.77 -19.45 -3.13
C ARG A 208 8.28 -20.51 -4.13
N THR A 209 8.65 -20.35 -5.41
CA THR A 209 8.27 -21.29 -6.47
C THR A 209 8.92 -22.67 -6.25
N ALA A 210 10.21 -22.71 -5.90
CA ALA A 210 10.92 -23.94 -5.57
C ALA A 210 10.29 -24.67 -4.37
N ALA A 211 9.98 -23.94 -3.30
CA ALA A 211 9.29 -24.50 -2.13
C ALA A 211 7.94 -25.10 -2.50
N ASN A 212 7.12 -24.42 -3.32
CA ASN A 212 5.84 -24.97 -3.75
C ASN A 212 5.97 -26.24 -4.60
N LEU A 213 7.01 -26.35 -5.43
CA LEU A 213 7.24 -27.56 -6.22
C LEU A 213 7.60 -28.75 -5.33
N ASP A 214 8.47 -28.53 -4.32
CA ASP A 214 8.81 -29.55 -3.33
C ASP A 214 7.59 -29.93 -2.49
N PHE A 215 6.86 -28.94 -1.97
CA PHE A 215 5.64 -29.14 -1.19
C PHE A 215 4.58 -29.92 -1.98
N LYS A 216 4.41 -29.63 -3.27
CA LYS A 216 3.51 -30.36 -4.16
C LYS A 216 3.90 -31.82 -4.32
N LYS A 217 5.20 -32.11 -4.45
CA LYS A 217 5.71 -33.48 -4.51
C LYS A 217 5.41 -34.24 -3.21
N ARG A 218 5.71 -33.64 -2.05
CA ARG A 218 5.46 -34.23 -0.73
C ARG A 218 3.97 -34.49 -0.49
N CYS A 219 3.12 -33.53 -0.83
CA CYS A 219 1.67 -33.68 -0.75
C CYS A 219 1.18 -34.88 -1.59
N ALA A 220 1.68 -35.03 -2.81
CA ALA A 220 1.32 -36.16 -3.67
C ALA A 220 1.75 -37.52 -3.08
N GLU A 221 2.94 -37.58 -2.47
CA GLU A 221 3.44 -38.78 -1.78
C GLU A 221 2.61 -39.11 -0.53
N ALA A 222 2.23 -38.09 0.24
CA ALA A 222 1.34 -38.20 1.40
C ALA A 222 -0.14 -38.36 1.03
N ARG A 223 -0.48 -38.33 -0.26
CA ARG A 223 -1.85 -38.44 -0.80
C ARG A 223 -2.81 -37.35 -0.29
N VAL A 224 -2.29 -36.16 -0.02
CA VAL A 224 -3.07 -34.96 0.28
C VAL A 224 -3.04 -34.02 -0.92
N LEU A 225 -4.18 -33.43 -1.27
CA LEU A 225 -4.35 -32.68 -2.52
C LEU A 225 -4.89 -31.27 -2.26
N PRO A 226 -4.09 -30.38 -1.66
CA PRO A 226 -4.46 -28.97 -1.62
C PRO A 226 -4.46 -28.37 -3.04
N TYR A 227 -5.23 -27.31 -3.23
CA TYR A 227 -5.24 -26.58 -4.49
C TYR A 227 -4.07 -25.61 -4.55
N PHE A 228 -3.08 -25.88 -5.40
CA PHE A 228 -1.91 -25.00 -5.57
C PHE A 228 -2.27 -23.76 -6.39
N VAL A 229 -1.98 -22.58 -5.84
CA VAL A 229 -2.34 -21.29 -6.46
C VAL A 229 -1.14 -20.62 -7.16
N PRO A 230 -1.38 -19.84 -8.23
CA PRO A 230 -0.31 -19.21 -9.02
C PRO A 230 0.60 -18.25 -8.25
N VAL A 231 0.15 -17.76 -7.10
CA VAL A 231 0.91 -16.84 -6.24
C VAL A 231 1.98 -17.51 -5.39
N GLY A 232 2.16 -18.82 -5.53
CA GLY A 232 3.15 -19.58 -4.78
C GLY A 232 2.64 -19.98 -3.40
N GLY A 233 1.47 -20.60 -3.37
CA GLY A 233 0.90 -21.16 -2.16
C GLY A 233 -0.14 -22.22 -2.44
N PHE A 234 -1.00 -22.45 -1.46
CA PHE A 234 -2.03 -23.48 -1.49
C PHE A 234 -3.36 -22.98 -0.93
N MET A 235 -4.44 -23.67 -1.26
CA MET A 235 -5.76 -23.48 -0.70
C MET A 235 -6.41 -24.81 -0.34
N LEU A 236 -7.24 -24.77 0.70
CA LEU A 236 -8.13 -25.84 1.13
C LEU A 236 -9.56 -25.34 0.99
N THR A 237 -10.35 -26.07 0.20
CA THR A 237 -11.76 -25.76 -0.07
C THR A 237 -12.62 -27.01 0.16
N PRO A 238 -12.65 -27.54 1.40
CA PRO A 238 -13.40 -28.76 1.74
C PRO A 238 -14.89 -28.62 1.40
N ARG A 239 -15.60 -29.72 1.19
CA ARG A 239 -17.05 -29.68 1.03
C ARG A 239 -17.72 -29.40 2.36
N TYR A 240 -18.95 -28.88 2.33
CA TYR A 240 -19.68 -28.54 3.57
C TYR A 240 -20.07 -29.76 4.40
N ASP A 241 -20.06 -30.94 3.78
CA ASP A 241 -20.41 -32.23 4.35
C ASP A 241 -19.18 -33.13 4.60
N ASP A 242 -17.96 -32.61 4.45
CA ASP A 242 -16.75 -33.37 4.80
C ASP A 242 -16.72 -33.62 6.32
N ASP A 243 -16.31 -34.83 6.72
CA ASP A 243 -16.12 -35.18 8.13
C ASP A 243 -14.97 -34.34 8.71
N PRO A 244 -15.19 -33.54 9.76
CA PRO A 244 -14.16 -32.68 10.32
C PRO A 244 -12.94 -33.43 10.87
N GLN A 245 -13.10 -34.67 11.35
CA GLN A 245 -12.00 -35.47 11.89
C GLN A 245 -11.12 -36.05 10.78
N GLU A 246 -11.75 -36.60 9.73
CA GLU A 246 -11.01 -37.08 8.55
C GLU A 246 -10.25 -35.92 7.89
N LEU A 247 -10.92 -34.77 7.74
CA LEU A 247 -10.33 -33.56 7.20
C LEU A 247 -9.16 -33.06 8.05
N ALA A 248 -9.31 -33.02 9.38
CA ALA A 248 -8.23 -32.64 10.29
C ALA A 248 -7.00 -33.54 10.14
N SER A 249 -7.19 -34.85 9.94
CA SER A 249 -6.08 -35.77 9.68
C SER A 249 -5.34 -35.39 8.39
N ALA A 250 -6.06 -35.19 7.29
CA ALA A 250 -5.46 -34.81 6.01
C ALA A 250 -4.75 -33.44 6.08
N VAL A 251 -5.30 -32.48 6.83
CA VAL A 251 -4.68 -31.16 7.02
C VAL A 251 -3.42 -31.25 7.88
N LYS A 252 -3.35 -32.15 8.88
CA LYS A 252 -2.11 -32.43 9.63
C LYS A 252 -1.03 -33.01 8.74
N ASP A 253 -1.37 -33.97 7.89
CA ASP A 253 -0.41 -34.56 6.93
C ASP A 253 0.12 -33.49 5.97
N MET A 254 -0.77 -32.61 5.47
CA MET A 254 -0.37 -31.46 4.65
C MET A 254 0.54 -30.48 5.42
N ALA A 255 0.21 -30.15 6.67
CA ALA A 255 1.03 -29.27 7.49
C ALA A 255 2.43 -29.86 7.72
N GLN A 256 2.54 -31.18 7.92
CA GLN A 256 3.83 -31.86 8.00
C GLN A 256 4.62 -31.77 6.70
N CYS A 257 3.97 -31.97 5.54
CA CYS A 257 4.62 -31.74 4.25
C CYS A 257 5.15 -30.31 4.11
N ALA A 258 4.42 -29.30 4.58
CA ALA A 258 4.85 -27.91 4.53
C ALA A 258 6.07 -27.64 5.43
N LEU A 259 6.06 -28.17 6.67
CA LEU A 259 7.18 -28.06 7.60
C LEU A 259 8.44 -28.77 7.09
N GLU A 260 8.29 -29.93 6.46
CA GLU A 260 9.38 -30.62 5.79
C GLU A 260 9.97 -29.82 4.63
N THR A 261 9.11 -29.21 3.81
CA THR A 261 9.58 -28.30 2.77
C THR A 261 10.36 -27.13 3.36
N VAL A 262 9.87 -26.50 4.44
CA VAL A 262 10.61 -25.41 5.12
C VAL A 262 11.98 -25.90 5.60
N ARG A 263 12.06 -27.09 6.19
CA ARG A 263 13.34 -27.70 6.63
C ARG A 263 14.30 -27.93 5.47
N GLU A 264 13.80 -28.45 4.35
CA GLU A 264 14.59 -28.69 3.13
C GLU A 264 15.11 -27.37 2.53
N MET A 265 14.27 -26.33 2.54
CA MET A 265 14.63 -25.02 2.00
C MET A 265 15.70 -24.29 2.84
N GLY A 266 15.79 -24.56 4.14
CA GLY A 266 16.85 -24.05 5.02
C GLY A 266 16.89 -22.51 5.11
N TRP A 267 15.75 -21.84 4.98
CA TRP A 267 15.67 -20.38 4.95
C TRP A 267 16.02 -19.74 6.31
N ALA A 268 16.91 -18.75 6.28
CA ALA A 268 17.17 -17.91 7.44
C ALA A 268 16.00 -16.94 7.69
N PRO A 269 15.72 -16.54 8.94
CA PRO A 269 14.67 -15.55 9.22
C PRO A 269 14.83 -14.22 8.46
N SER A 270 16.07 -13.83 8.15
CA SER A 270 16.39 -12.58 7.43
C SER A 270 15.94 -12.56 5.96
N VAL A 271 15.64 -13.72 5.36
CA VAL A 271 15.18 -13.82 3.96
C VAL A 271 13.67 -14.01 3.86
N LEU A 272 12.99 -14.14 4.99
CA LEU A 272 11.54 -14.26 5.04
C LEU A 272 10.87 -12.90 4.79
N LEU A 273 9.61 -12.94 4.37
CA LEU A 273 8.76 -11.75 4.36
C LEU A 273 8.63 -11.25 5.81
N PRO A 274 8.70 -9.93 6.03
CA PRO A 274 8.51 -9.37 7.36
C PRO A 274 7.10 -9.72 7.84
N MET A 275 7.01 -10.57 8.85
CA MET A 275 5.78 -10.85 9.57
C MET A 275 5.65 -9.84 10.71
N GLY A 276 4.46 -9.27 10.89
CA GLY A 276 4.15 -8.42 12.03
C GLY A 276 4.23 -9.23 13.32
N THR A 277 5.40 -9.24 13.96
CA THR A 277 5.51 -9.64 15.37
C THR A 277 5.40 -8.39 16.22
N THR A 278 4.47 -8.40 17.17
CA THR A 278 4.26 -7.36 18.16
C THR A 278 5.57 -6.88 18.79
N SER A 279 5.76 -5.56 18.75
CA SER A 279 6.66 -4.76 19.59
C SER A 279 8.17 -5.08 19.50
N GLU A 280 8.88 -4.28 18.72
CA GLU A 280 9.97 -3.43 19.22
C GLU A 280 10.30 -2.39 18.14
N THR A 281 10.25 -1.11 18.52
CA THR A 281 10.44 0.03 17.62
C THR A 281 11.86 0.04 17.04
N ALA A 282 11.99 -0.32 15.76
CA ALA A 282 13.20 -0.06 14.97
C ALA A 282 13.00 1.23 14.15
N PRO A 283 13.97 2.15 14.08
CA PRO A 283 13.83 3.38 13.32
C PRO A 283 13.71 3.07 11.82
N PRO A 284 12.97 3.88 11.05
CA PRO A 284 12.68 3.60 9.65
C PRO A 284 13.96 3.55 8.82
N LEU A 285 14.28 2.35 8.32
CA LEU A 285 15.40 2.16 7.40
C LEU A 285 15.04 2.70 6.01
N SER A 286 15.94 3.53 5.47
CA SER A 286 15.97 4.00 4.09
C SER A 286 15.73 2.86 3.08
N ARG A 287 14.94 3.12 2.03
CA ARG A 287 14.71 2.18 0.91
C ARG A 287 16.02 1.81 0.21
N TYR A 288 16.97 2.75 0.19
CA TYR A 288 18.31 2.53 -0.32
C TYR A 288 19.26 2.11 0.80
N LYS A 289 19.86 0.92 0.68
CA LYS A 289 20.76 0.37 1.69
C LYS A 289 22.21 0.85 1.57
N GLY A 290 22.59 1.47 0.44
CA GLY A 290 23.94 1.97 0.17
C GLY A 290 25.04 0.92 0.29
N PRO A 291 26.29 1.26 -0.07
CA PRO A 291 27.44 0.54 0.46
C PRO A 291 27.44 0.69 1.99
N ALA A 292 27.59 -0.42 2.71
CA ALA A 292 27.76 -0.37 4.17
C ALA A 292 29.03 0.42 4.48
N GLU A 293 29.03 1.19 5.56
CA GLU A 293 30.16 2.06 5.92
C GLU A 293 31.47 1.24 6.00
N GLU A 294 31.42 0.05 6.56
CA GLU A 294 32.53 -0.88 6.72
C GLU A 294 33.05 -1.43 5.37
N SER A 295 32.28 -1.24 4.29
CA SER A 295 32.57 -1.73 2.94
C SER A 295 32.89 -0.63 1.93
N LEU A 296 32.98 0.64 2.36
CA LEU A 296 33.33 1.75 1.48
C LEU A 296 34.74 1.57 0.92
N ASP A 297 34.88 1.74 -0.41
CA ASP A 297 36.20 1.82 -1.02
C ASP A 297 36.93 3.12 -0.63
N THR A 298 38.21 3.24 -0.98
CA THR A 298 39.05 4.39 -0.63
C THR A 298 38.47 5.73 -1.11
N THR A 299 37.84 5.76 -2.28
CA THR A 299 37.28 6.99 -2.86
C THR A 299 35.95 7.34 -2.19
N GLN A 300 35.08 6.36 -1.95
CA GLN A 300 33.84 6.51 -1.20
C GLN A 300 34.10 6.99 0.22
N ARG A 301 35.11 6.43 0.90
CA ARG A 301 35.52 6.84 2.24
C ARG A 301 35.96 8.31 2.29
N ALA A 302 36.80 8.73 1.36
CA ALA A 302 37.28 10.12 1.32
C ALA A 302 36.12 11.12 1.17
N ILE A 303 35.16 10.83 0.29
CA ILE A 303 33.98 11.68 0.07
C ILE A 303 33.07 11.64 1.31
N PHE A 304 32.87 10.47 1.91
CA PHE A 304 32.08 10.31 3.13
C PHE A 304 32.64 11.19 4.27
N ASP A 305 33.94 11.11 4.53
CA ASP A 305 34.59 11.86 5.61
C ASP A 305 34.54 13.38 5.36
N GLU A 306 34.64 13.81 4.11
CA GLU A 306 34.49 15.22 3.75
C GLU A 306 33.07 15.75 3.98
N ILE A 307 32.05 14.99 3.59
CA ILE A 307 30.64 15.35 3.81
C ILE A 307 30.36 15.43 5.31
N ASP A 308 30.85 14.46 6.09
CA ASP A 308 30.61 14.42 7.53
C ASP A 308 31.25 15.62 8.26
N ARG A 309 32.43 16.05 7.79
CA ARG A 309 33.12 17.23 8.30
C ARG A 309 32.45 18.55 7.92
N THR A 310 31.83 18.64 6.75
CA THR A 310 31.41 19.93 6.15
C THR A 310 29.91 20.18 6.20
N ARG A 311 29.08 19.16 6.45
CA ARG A 311 27.62 19.29 6.41
C ARG A 311 27.00 19.13 7.79
N THR A 312 26.06 20.01 8.11
CA THR A 312 25.26 19.97 9.34
C THR A 312 24.45 18.68 9.47
N THR A 313 24.07 18.06 8.35
CA THR A 313 23.42 16.74 8.28
C THR A 313 24.40 15.58 8.41
N GLY A 314 25.70 15.77 8.23
CA GLY A 314 26.67 14.67 8.14
C GLY A 314 26.44 13.77 6.91
N ALA A 315 27.30 12.78 6.73
CA ALA A 315 27.27 11.88 5.56
C ALA A 315 26.16 10.80 5.64
N LYS A 316 25.66 10.56 6.86
CA LYS A 316 24.63 9.55 7.15
C LYS A 316 23.19 10.06 7.01
N ARG A 317 22.98 11.37 6.79
CA ARG A 317 21.64 11.98 6.63
C ARG A 317 21.53 12.73 5.30
N GLY A 318 20.32 12.87 4.78
CA GLY A 318 20.09 13.54 3.51
C GLY A 318 20.56 12.73 2.29
N PRO A 319 20.76 13.36 1.12
CA PRO A 319 20.91 12.65 -0.15
C PRO A 319 22.27 11.93 -0.34
N TYR A 320 23.20 12.12 0.60
CA TYR A 320 24.60 11.73 0.45
C TYR A 320 24.83 10.22 0.40
N GLY A 321 24.09 9.44 1.21
CA GLY A 321 24.17 7.98 1.19
C GLY A 321 23.89 7.38 -0.19
N PRO A 322 22.75 7.72 -0.83
CA PRO A 322 22.48 7.37 -2.22
C PRO A 322 23.55 7.81 -3.21
N TRP A 323 24.05 9.04 -3.11
CA TRP A 323 25.03 9.53 -4.07
C TRP A 323 26.37 8.79 -3.97
N LEU A 324 26.80 8.36 -2.77
CA LEU A 324 28.03 7.60 -2.55
C LEU A 324 28.09 6.27 -3.32
N ALA A 325 26.96 5.76 -3.80
CA ALA A 325 26.90 4.67 -4.76
C ALA A 325 27.72 4.93 -6.03
N SER A 326 27.87 6.20 -6.39
CA SER A 326 28.64 6.69 -7.53
C SER A 326 29.54 7.84 -7.06
N PRO A 327 30.81 7.56 -6.70
CA PRO A 327 31.73 8.57 -6.18
C PRO A 327 31.84 9.85 -7.04
N PRO A 328 31.91 9.77 -8.39
CA PRO A 328 31.93 10.98 -9.22
C PRO A 328 30.66 11.84 -9.09
N LEU A 329 29.50 11.21 -8.92
CA LEU A 329 28.24 11.93 -8.70
C LEU A 329 28.17 12.50 -7.28
N ALA A 330 28.60 11.75 -6.27
CA ALA A 330 28.64 12.22 -4.89
C ALA A 330 29.49 13.47 -4.76
N ASP A 331 30.71 13.45 -5.31
CA ASP A 331 31.63 14.57 -5.27
C ASP A 331 31.09 15.80 -6.01
N ALA A 332 30.59 15.62 -7.24
CA ALA A 332 29.98 16.70 -8.01
C ALA A 332 28.76 17.30 -7.31
N ALA A 333 27.88 16.45 -6.75
CA ALA A 333 26.64 16.88 -6.11
C ALA A 333 26.90 17.57 -4.76
N GLN A 334 27.88 17.14 -3.95
CA GLN A 334 28.23 17.88 -2.75
C GLN A 334 28.80 19.26 -3.08
N ASN A 335 29.65 19.35 -4.11
CA ASN A 335 30.28 20.61 -4.53
C ASN A 335 29.23 21.57 -5.09
N PHE A 336 28.31 21.08 -5.92
CA PHE A 336 27.23 21.90 -6.43
C PHE A 336 26.31 22.41 -5.31
N GLY A 337 26.02 21.57 -4.31
CA GLY A 337 25.26 22.00 -3.13
C GLY A 337 25.99 22.95 -2.19
N ARG A 338 27.33 22.99 -2.24
CA ARG A 338 28.14 24.00 -1.55
C ARG A 338 27.98 25.36 -2.23
N ILE A 339 28.08 25.38 -3.56
CA ILE A 339 27.88 26.59 -4.38
C ILE A 339 26.48 27.15 -4.14
N CYS A 340 25.44 26.31 -4.29
CA CYS A 340 24.03 26.73 -4.14
C CYS A 340 23.72 27.34 -2.77
N ARG A 341 24.39 26.89 -1.70
CA ARG A 341 24.15 27.39 -0.34
C ARG A 341 24.99 28.61 0.05
N TYR A 342 26.21 28.71 -0.45
CA TYR A 342 27.20 29.64 0.12
C TYR A 342 27.88 30.57 -0.88
N GLU A 343 27.76 30.31 -2.20
CA GLU A 343 28.50 31.04 -3.23
C GLU A 343 27.60 31.70 -4.27
N THR A 344 26.28 31.72 -4.05
CA THR A 344 25.33 32.47 -4.89
C THR A 344 25.16 33.90 -4.38
N CYS A 345 24.52 34.75 -5.18
CA CYS A 345 24.11 36.10 -4.76
C CYS A 345 22.82 36.12 -3.92
N LEU A 346 22.18 34.97 -3.69
CA LEU A 346 21.03 34.85 -2.81
C LEU A 346 21.51 34.93 -1.35
N THR A 347 20.84 35.74 -0.56
CA THR A 347 20.99 35.68 0.89
C THR A 347 20.56 34.31 1.40
N GLN A 348 21.04 33.90 2.58
CA GLN A 348 20.63 32.62 3.18
C GLN A 348 19.11 32.54 3.33
N ARG A 349 18.46 33.66 3.69
CA ARG A 349 17.01 33.77 3.81
C ARG A 349 16.29 33.51 2.48
N GLU A 350 16.74 34.15 1.40
CA GLU A 350 16.19 33.95 0.05
C GLU A 350 16.39 32.51 -0.43
N ALA A 351 17.56 31.92 -0.18
CA ALA A 351 17.83 30.53 -0.52
C ALA A 351 16.92 29.57 0.24
N GLU A 352 16.77 29.72 1.57
CA GLU A 352 15.91 28.85 2.38
C GLU A 352 14.43 28.96 1.99
N MET A 353 13.95 30.16 1.63
CA MET A 353 12.61 30.33 1.04
C MET A 353 12.44 29.49 -0.24
N VAL A 354 13.41 29.55 -1.16
CA VAL A 354 13.38 28.76 -2.40
C VAL A 354 13.40 27.26 -2.10
N ILE A 355 14.24 26.82 -1.14
CA ILE A 355 14.35 25.42 -0.75
C ILE A 355 13.05 24.90 -0.15
N LEU A 356 12.42 25.65 0.75
CA LEU A 356 11.12 25.27 1.31
C LEU A 356 10.03 25.16 0.23
N ALA A 357 10.00 26.08 -0.74
CA ALA A 357 9.08 25.99 -1.87
C ALA A 357 9.31 24.73 -2.72
N VAL A 358 10.58 24.39 -2.99
CA VAL A 358 10.97 23.17 -3.71
C VAL A 358 10.56 21.91 -2.94
N ALA A 359 10.85 21.86 -1.63
CA ALA A 359 10.51 20.75 -0.75
C ALA A 359 8.99 20.53 -0.67
N TYR A 360 8.21 21.62 -0.60
CA TYR A 360 6.75 21.56 -0.65
C TYR A 360 6.24 21.01 -2.00
N ALA A 361 6.76 21.53 -3.11
CA ALA A 361 6.33 21.14 -4.46
C ALA A 361 6.61 19.66 -4.76
N HIS A 362 7.72 19.13 -4.24
CA HIS A 362 8.10 17.73 -4.40
C HIS A 362 7.61 16.81 -3.28
N LYS A 363 6.91 17.36 -2.27
CA LYS A 363 6.46 16.63 -1.08
C LYS A 363 7.61 15.89 -0.39
N ALA A 364 8.73 16.58 -0.15
CA ALA A 364 9.95 16.04 0.45
C ALA A 364 10.04 16.39 1.95
N PRO A 365 9.52 15.53 2.86
CA PRO A 365 9.43 15.86 4.29
C PRO A 365 10.80 15.96 4.98
N SER A 366 11.75 15.11 4.61
CA SER A 366 13.11 15.13 5.17
C SER A 366 13.86 16.41 4.79
N GLU A 367 13.66 16.91 3.56
CA GLU A 367 14.21 18.20 3.13
C GLU A 367 13.52 19.36 3.86
N TRP A 368 12.18 19.34 3.91
CA TRP A 368 11.40 20.35 4.62
C TRP A 368 11.81 20.47 6.10
N SER A 369 11.87 19.36 6.84
CA SER A 369 12.21 19.30 8.26
C SER A 369 13.54 19.99 8.56
N VAL A 370 14.58 19.64 7.80
CA VAL A 370 15.92 20.22 7.96
C VAL A 370 15.90 21.72 7.66
N HIS A 371 15.26 22.11 6.55
CA HIS A 371 15.32 23.48 6.04
C HIS A 371 14.40 24.46 6.76
N VAL A 372 13.34 24.00 7.45
CA VAL A 372 12.57 24.88 8.35
C VAL A 372 13.45 25.42 9.48
N GLY A 373 14.32 24.57 10.04
CA GLY A 373 15.27 24.99 11.06
C GLY A 373 16.26 26.05 10.57
N GLU A 374 16.75 25.89 9.34
CA GLU A 374 17.68 26.84 8.71
C GLU A 374 16.99 28.13 8.26
N ALA A 375 15.78 28.05 7.71
CA ALA A 375 14.96 29.22 7.36
C ALA A 375 14.72 30.13 8.58
N ARG A 376 14.39 29.54 9.73
CA ARG A 376 14.24 30.26 11.00
C ARG A 376 15.52 30.97 11.43
N LYS A 377 16.67 30.30 11.34
CA LYS A 377 17.98 30.90 11.67
C LYS A 377 18.36 32.02 10.71
N ALA A 378 18.00 31.89 9.44
CA ALA A 378 18.17 32.92 8.42
C ALA A 378 17.18 34.09 8.58
N GLY A 379 16.23 33.96 9.52
CA GLY A 379 15.30 35.01 9.89
C GLY A 379 14.03 35.06 9.04
N LEU A 380 13.69 34.01 8.27
CA LEU A 380 12.40 33.93 7.57
C LEU A 380 11.25 33.85 8.58
N GLU A 381 10.27 34.73 8.46
CA GLU A 381 9.16 34.81 9.42
C GLU A 381 8.29 33.56 9.38
N GLU A 382 7.74 33.16 10.54
CA GLU A 382 6.84 32.01 10.64
C GLU A 382 5.61 32.13 9.73
N GLU A 383 5.14 33.34 9.46
CA GLU A 383 4.02 33.56 8.53
C GLU A 383 4.37 33.13 7.10
N HIS A 384 5.59 33.43 6.65
CA HIS A 384 6.06 33.01 5.32
C HIS A 384 6.31 31.50 5.27
N ILE A 385 6.91 30.93 6.33
CA ILE A 385 7.06 29.46 6.44
C ILE A 385 5.70 28.78 6.43
N ALA A 386 4.72 29.32 7.16
CA ALA A 386 3.35 28.82 7.20
C ALA A 386 2.64 28.94 5.84
N ALA A 387 2.86 30.01 5.09
CA ALA A 387 2.34 30.14 3.72
C ALA A 387 2.91 29.05 2.79
N LEU A 388 4.24 28.88 2.79
CA LEU A 388 4.93 27.85 2.01
C LEU A 388 4.46 26.44 2.39
N ALA A 389 4.21 26.21 3.68
CA ALA A 389 3.66 24.97 4.23
C ALA A 389 2.30 24.58 3.65
N LYS A 390 1.54 25.55 3.14
CA LYS A 390 0.22 25.39 2.52
C LYS A 390 0.26 25.49 0.99
N GLY A 391 1.45 25.66 0.41
CA GLY A 391 1.60 25.95 -1.01
C GLY A 391 1.06 27.31 -1.42
N ALA A 392 0.88 28.22 -0.46
CA ALA A 392 0.43 29.58 -0.71
C ALA A 392 1.63 30.51 -0.93
N PRO A 393 1.48 31.57 -1.74
CA PRO A 393 2.50 32.59 -1.88
C PRO A 393 2.73 33.31 -0.54
N PRO A 394 3.98 33.44 -0.07
CA PRO A 394 4.26 34.29 1.08
C PRO A 394 3.89 35.75 0.79
N ALA A 395 3.41 36.46 1.82
CA ALA A 395 2.92 37.84 1.71
C ALA A 395 4.04 38.90 1.61
N PHE A 396 4.99 38.69 0.71
CA PHE A 396 6.05 39.67 0.45
C PHE A 396 5.49 40.96 -0.13
N ALA A 397 6.12 42.09 0.18
CA ALA A 397 5.74 43.39 -0.38
C ALA A 397 5.79 43.34 -1.92
N THR A 398 4.76 43.86 -2.58
CA THR A 398 4.67 43.90 -4.04
C THR A 398 5.89 44.61 -4.64
N GLY A 399 6.54 43.97 -5.63
CA GLY A 399 7.75 44.51 -6.26
C GLY A 399 9.03 44.34 -5.44
N SER A 400 8.98 43.68 -4.28
CA SER A 400 10.17 43.32 -3.52
C SER A 400 11.02 42.27 -4.24
N ARG A 401 12.30 42.20 -3.88
CA ARG A 401 13.24 41.20 -4.38
C ARG A 401 12.79 39.78 -4.05
N GLU A 402 12.32 39.52 -2.83
CA GLU A 402 11.80 38.20 -2.42
C GLU A 402 10.56 37.79 -3.21
N ALA A 403 9.64 38.73 -3.49
CA ALA A 403 8.47 38.46 -4.33
C ALA A 403 8.87 38.04 -5.76
N ALA A 404 9.86 38.71 -6.36
CA ALA A 404 10.36 38.36 -7.69
C ALA A 404 11.05 36.97 -7.71
N ILE A 405 11.87 36.68 -6.68
CA ILE A 405 12.52 35.38 -6.53
C ILE A 405 11.47 34.27 -6.40
N TYR A 406 10.50 34.44 -5.51
CA TYR A 406 9.44 33.46 -5.29
C TYR A 406 8.59 33.23 -6.55
N ALA A 407 8.22 34.30 -7.27
CA ALA A 407 7.43 34.18 -8.49
C ALA A 407 8.16 33.36 -9.57
N VAL A 408 9.46 33.60 -9.78
CA VAL A 408 10.28 32.79 -10.69
C VAL A 408 10.38 31.34 -10.21
N THR A 409 10.59 31.12 -8.91
CA THR A 409 10.62 29.77 -8.33
C THR A 409 9.30 29.02 -8.53
N ALA A 410 8.16 29.68 -8.28
CA ALA A 410 6.83 29.10 -8.47
C ALA A 410 6.60 28.71 -9.94
N ASP A 411 6.90 29.60 -10.88
CA ASP A 411 6.85 29.35 -12.32
C ASP A 411 7.70 28.13 -12.71
N LEU A 412 8.95 28.05 -12.22
CA LEU A 412 9.83 26.92 -12.52
C LEU A 412 9.31 25.60 -11.94
N LEU A 413 8.70 25.62 -10.76
CA LEU A 413 8.15 24.43 -10.13
C LEU A 413 6.86 23.95 -10.80
N GLU A 414 5.96 24.87 -11.16
CA GLU A 414 4.66 24.55 -11.74
C GLU A 414 4.73 24.34 -13.26
N HIS A 415 5.36 25.25 -13.99
CA HIS A 415 5.33 25.29 -15.45
C HIS A 415 6.62 24.82 -16.11
N LYS A 416 7.68 24.54 -15.32
CA LYS A 416 9.01 24.14 -15.80
C LYS A 416 9.68 25.20 -16.69
N ARG A 417 9.19 26.43 -16.63
CA ARG A 417 9.66 27.63 -17.34
C ARG A 417 9.12 28.87 -16.61
N THR A 418 9.74 30.02 -16.82
CA THR A 418 9.27 31.31 -16.30
C THR A 418 8.67 32.16 -17.41
N SER A 419 7.65 32.96 -17.07
CA SER A 419 7.05 33.94 -17.99
C SER A 419 8.02 35.11 -18.27
N ASP A 420 7.83 35.81 -19.38
CA ASP A 420 8.66 36.98 -19.73
C ASP A 420 8.58 38.08 -18.66
N GLU A 421 7.41 38.25 -18.04
CA GLU A 421 7.17 39.21 -16.96
C GLU A 421 7.97 38.85 -15.70
N ASN A 422 7.84 37.60 -15.22
CA ASN A 422 8.58 37.12 -14.05
C ASN A 422 10.09 37.05 -14.32
N TYR A 423 10.51 36.72 -15.54
CA TYR A 423 11.90 36.77 -15.95
C TYR A 423 12.45 38.20 -15.87
N ALA A 424 11.75 39.19 -16.44
CA ALA A 424 12.18 40.59 -16.39
C ALA A 424 12.25 41.12 -14.94
N ALA A 425 11.26 40.79 -14.10
CA ALA A 425 11.26 41.13 -12.68
C ALA A 425 12.43 40.47 -11.93
N GLY A 426 12.70 39.19 -12.21
CA GLY A 426 13.83 38.45 -11.66
C GLY A 426 15.18 39.05 -12.06
N VAL A 427 15.38 39.39 -13.34
CA VAL A 427 16.60 40.07 -13.81
C VAL A 427 16.74 41.44 -13.16
N ALA A 428 15.67 42.22 -13.01
CA ALA A 428 15.73 43.50 -12.33
C ALA A 428 16.15 43.35 -10.85
N ALA A 429 15.70 42.28 -10.19
CA ALA A 429 15.99 42.01 -8.77
C ALA A 429 17.37 41.38 -8.53
N LEU A 430 17.81 40.48 -9.42
CA LEU A 430 18.96 39.60 -9.23
C LEU A 430 20.11 39.82 -10.23
N ASN A 431 19.89 40.54 -11.33
CA ASN A 431 20.66 40.52 -12.57
C ASN A 431 20.68 39.14 -13.28
N GLU A 432 21.26 39.09 -14.49
CA GLU A 432 21.32 37.85 -15.28
C GLU A 432 22.12 36.73 -14.60
N LYS A 433 23.23 37.08 -13.93
CA LYS A 433 24.01 36.10 -13.16
C LYS A 433 23.17 35.53 -12.03
N GLY A 434 22.44 36.36 -11.29
CA GLY A 434 21.61 35.90 -10.18
C GLY A 434 20.41 35.06 -10.65
N MET A 435 19.88 35.30 -11.85
CA MET A 435 18.86 34.42 -12.46
C MET A 435 19.40 33.01 -12.74
N VAL A 436 20.64 32.89 -13.24
CA VAL A 436 21.29 31.58 -13.43
C VAL A 436 21.48 30.87 -12.09
N GLU A 437 21.89 31.59 -11.06
CA GLU A 437 22.06 31.05 -9.72
C GLU A 437 20.72 30.61 -9.10
N LEU A 438 19.64 31.38 -9.26
CA LEU A 438 18.30 31.01 -8.80
C LEU A 438 17.81 29.71 -9.45
N VAL A 439 17.92 29.60 -10.77
CA VAL A 439 17.57 28.36 -11.50
C VAL A 439 18.41 27.18 -11.00
N SER A 440 19.69 27.43 -10.71
CA SER A 440 20.61 26.41 -10.18
C SER A 440 20.19 25.93 -8.79
N VAL A 441 19.77 26.83 -7.89
CA VAL A 441 19.27 26.47 -6.55
C VAL A 441 17.98 25.65 -6.66
N VAL A 442 17.01 26.09 -7.48
CA VAL A 442 15.77 25.33 -7.72
C VAL A 442 16.07 23.93 -8.27
N GLY A 443 16.95 23.83 -9.27
CA GLY A 443 17.34 22.56 -9.88
C GLY A 443 18.08 21.63 -8.92
N TYR A 444 19.02 22.17 -8.13
CA TYR A 444 19.78 21.40 -7.16
C TYR A 444 18.87 20.80 -6.08
N TYR A 445 18.00 21.62 -5.47
CA TYR A 445 17.10 21.11 -4.43
C TYR A 445 15.98 20.24 -4.99
N THR A 446 15.59 20.42 -6.26
CA THR A 446 14.75 19.43 -6.95
C THR A 446 15.46 18.07 -7.03
N TYR A 447 16.75 18.05 -7.36
CA TYR A 447 17.55 16.83 -7.38
C TYR A 447 17.70 16.21 -5.97
N VAL A 448 17.88 17.02 -4.93
CA VAL A 448 17.89 16.56 -3.53
C VAL A 448 16.55 15.94 -3.16
N ALA A 449 15.44 16.65 -3.38
CA ALA A 449 14.09 16.21 -3.08
C ALA A 449 13.76 14.88 -3.78
N LEU A 450 14.08 14.77 -5.07
CA LEU A 450 13.92 13.52 -5.83
C LEU A 450 14.77 12.38 -5.25
N THR A 451 16.00 12.66 -4.84
CA THR A 451 16.89 11.67 -4.23
C THR A 451 16.30 11.16 -2.91
N VAL A 452 15.97 12.06 -1.97
CA VAL A 452 15.48 11.67 -0.64
C VAL A 452 14.13 10.97 -0.70
N ASN A 453 13.25 11.38 -1.62
CA ASN A 453 11.95 10.72 -1.82
C ASN A 453 12.08 9.35 -2.49
N THR A 454 12.90 9.24 -3.55
CA THR A 454 13.07 7.97 -4.28
C THR A 454 13.65 6.89 -3.39
N PHE A 455 14.62 7.27 -2.56
CA PHE A 455 15.34 6.36 -1.68
C PHE A 455 14.82 6.32 -0.24
N GLU A 456 13.73 7.02 0.04
CA GLU A 456 13.06 7.08 1.36
C GLU A 456 14.04 7.38 2.51
N ILE A 457 14.91 8.37 2.30
CA ILE A 457 15.91 8.74 3.31
C ILE A 457 15.19 9.39 4.50
N ALA A 458 15.21 8.70 5.64
CA ALA A 458 14.63 9.19 6.89
C ALA A 458 15.46 10.35 7.47
N ASP A 459 14.77 11.32 8.07
CA ASP A 459 15.38 12.31 8.96
C ASP A 459 15.22 11.83 10.42
N PRO A 460 16.31 11.64 11.18
CA PRO A 460 16.19 11.28 12.59
C PRO A 460 15.50 12.35 13.46
N LEU A 461 15.41 13.62 13.04
CA LEU A 461 14.59 14.62 13.73
C LEU A 461 13.07 14.35 13.60
N LEU A 462 12.66 13.61 12.56
CA LEU A 462 11.31 13.05 12.42
C LEU A 462 11.16 11.69 13.13
N ALA A 463 12.27 11.02 13.48
CA ALA A 463 12.23 9.74 14.19
C ALA A 463 11.90 9.89 15.69
N ASP A 464 12.35 10.98 16.32
CA ASP A 464 11.99 11.31 17.71
C ASP A 464 10.65 12.06 17.84
N SER A 465 10.06 12.46 16.71
CA SER A 465 8.76 13.11 16.63
C SER A 465 7.88 12.39 15.62
N ILE A 466 7.33 11.24 16.06
CA ILE A 466 6.33 10.42 15.33
C ILE A 466 5.08 11.24 14.88
N ASN A 467 4.99 12.53 15.25
CA ASN A 467 3.93 13.47 14.90
C ASN A 467 4.38 14.75 14.16
N ALA A 468 5.62 14.89 13.72
CA ALA A 468 6.00 16.00 12.83
C ALA A 468 5.48 15.71 11.41
N LYS A 469 4.17 15.81 11.25
CA LYS A 469 3.47 15.81 9.97
C LYS A 469 4.16 16.79 9.03
N ALA A 470 4.40 16.38 7.79
CA ALA A 470 4.76 17.36 6.79
C ALA A 470 3.64 18.42 6.74
N PRO A 471 3.95 19.70 6.54
CA PRO A 471 2.94 20.75 6.73
C PRO A 471 1.72 20.58 5.81
N TRP A 472 1.90 19.96 4.65
CA TRP A 472 0.84 19.63 3.70
C TRP A 472 -0.05 18.45 4.14
N GLU A 473 0.22 17.82 5.29
CA GLU A 473 -0.63 16.81 5.92
C GLU A 473 -1.50 17.40 7.04
N ALA A 474 -1.26 18.66 7.46
CA ALA A 474 -1.99 19.32 8.53
C ALA A 474 -3.29 20.01 8.07
N ASP A 475 -3.39 20.41 6.79
CA ASP A 475 -4.59 21.01 6.20
C ASP A 475 -5.59 19.98 5.64
N ALA A 476 -5.37 18.68 5.90
CA ALA A 476 -6.29 17.59 5.58
C ALA A 476 -7.20 17.21 6.77
N ALA A 477 -7.37 18.11 7.74
CA ALA A 477 -8.15 17.92 8.97
C ALA A 477 -9.58 18.46 8.88
#